data_AF-A0A529N3S7-F1
#
_entry.id   AF-A0A529N3S7-F1
#
_cell.length_a   1.000
_cell.length_b   1.000
_cell.length_c   1.000
_cell.angle_alpha   90.00
_cell.angle_beta   90.00
_cell.angle_gamma   90.00
#
_symmetry.space_group_name_H-M   'P 1'
#
loop_
_entity.id
_entity.type
_entity.pdbx_description
1 polymer ?
#
loop_
_entity_poly.entity_id
_entity_poly.type
_entity_poly.pdbx_seq_one_letter_code
_entity_poly.pdbx_strand_id
1 'polypeptide(L)'
;ADGPLMRTYTMSSSPSRPFSIAVTVKAQAGSIGTRWMFDNLKPGAHVKAYGPAGDFSLHSHPAAKYLFISAGSGVTPMMSMLRWLNDCAPWTDVGFVNCARRAEEIIFRKELELLGSRMPGLSLGFMIEERSIREGWFGHMG
;
A
#
# COMPACT_ATOMS: atom_id res chain seq x y z
N ALA A 1 -23.48 -23.03 10.29
CA ALA A 1 -22.82 -22.80 11.58
C ALA A 1 -21.87 -21.63 11.38
N ASP A 2 -22.29 -20.44 11.79
CA ASP A 2 -21.58 -19.21 11.41
C ASP A 2 -20.43 -18.96 12.38
N GLY A 3 -19.25 -19.43 11.99
CA GLY A 3 -18.00 -19.17 12.70
C GLY A 3 -17.58 -17.69 12.63
N PRO A 4 -16.51 -17.31 13.34
CA PRO A 4 -16.02 -15.93 13.34
C PRO A 4 -15.65 -15.46 11.92
N LEU A 5 -15.99 -14.20 11.60
CA LEU A 5 -15.65 -13.57 10.32
C LEU A 5 -14.15 -13.31 10.23
N MET A 6 -13.46 -14.03 9.34
CA MET A 6 -12.02 -13.88 9.10
C MET A 6 -11.75 -13.05 7.84
N ARG A 7 -10.75 -12.16 7.91
CA ARG A 7 -10.26 -11.38 6.76
C ARG A 7 -8.73 -11.29 6.77
N THR A 8 -8.15 -11.34 5.58
CA THR A 8 -6.71 -11.22 5.36
C THR A 8 -6.40 -9.80 4.89
N TYR A 9 -5.40 -9.17 5.51
CA TYR A 9 -4.93 -7.84 5.14
C TYR A 9 -3.42 -7.86 4.96
N THR A 10 -2.96 -7.30 3.86
CA THR A 10 -1.52 -7.14 3.61
C THR A 10 -0.97 -6.00 4.45
N MET A 11 0.20 -6.22 5.06
CA MET A 11 0.90 -5.17 5.79
C MET A 11 1.33 -4.06 4.84
N SER A 12 1.11 -2.82 5.25
CA SER A 12 1.69 -1.64 4.60
C SER A 12 2.91 -1.11 5.37
N SER A 13 3.06 -1.45 6.66
CA SER A 13 4.23 -1.10 7.48
C SER A 13 5.52 -1.76 6.96
N SER A 14 6.65 -1.08 7.16
CA SER A 14 7.97 -1.66 6.87
C SER A 14 8.40 -2.64 7.99
N PRO A 15 9.03 -3.78 7.67
CA PRO A 15 9.65 -4.65 8.67
C PRO A 15 10.85 -4.00 9.39
N SER A 16 11.42 -2.91 8.86
CA SER A 16 12.46 -2.12 9.56
C SER A 16 11.94 -1.37 10.80
N ARG A 17 10.61 -1.35 11.02
CA ARG A 17 9.94 -0.64 12.11
C ARG A 17 9.14 -1.63 12.98
N PRO A 18 9.81 -2.47 13.79
CA PRO A 18 9.23 -3.70 14.35
C PRO A 18 8.13 -3.47 15.40
N PHE A 19 8.07 -2.28 16.00
CA PHE A 19 7.09 -1.98 17.07
C PHE A 19 5.76 -1.42 16.55
N SER A 20 5.57 -1.35 15.23
CA SER A 20 4.34 -0.80 14.63
C SER A 20 3.90 -1.60 13.42
N ILE A 21 2.78 -2.30 13.54
CA ILE A 21 2.11 -2.96 12.42
C ILE A 21 1.04 -2.02 11.86
N ALA A 22 1.07 -1.79 10.55
CA ALA A 22 0.05 -1.03 9.86
C ALA A 22 -0.53 -1.85 8.71
N VAL A 23 -1.86 -1.79 8.59
CA VAL A 23 -2.61 -2.25 7.41
C VAL A 23 -3.32 -1.06 6.80
N THR A 24 -3.44 -1.04 5.48
CA THR A 24 -4.16 0.02 4.77
C THR A 24 -5.26 -0.60 3.95
N VAL A 25 -6.49 -0.27 4.30
CA VAL A 25 -7.67 -0.98 3.82
C VAL A 25 -8.64 0.00 3.17
N LYS A 26 -9.15 -0.37 1.99
CA LYS A 26 -10.26 0.31 1.34
C LYS A 26 -11.43 -0.66 1.34
N ALA A 27 -12.51 -0.35 2.05
CA ALA A 27 -13.67 -1.21 1.94
C ALA A 27 -14.40 -0.95 0.61
N GLN A 28 -14.72 -2.06 -0.05
CA GLN A 28 -15.53 -2.09 -1.26
C GLN A 28 -17.01 -1.99 -0.92
N ALA A 29 -17.84 -1.74 -1.94
CA ALA A 29 -19.29 -1.88 -1.81
C ALA A 29 -19.62 -3.30 -1.32
N GLY A 30 -20.43 -3.41 -0.25
CA GLY A 30 -20.79 -4.70 0.35
C GLY A 30 -19.72 -5.34 1.25
N SER A 31 -18.60 -4.68 1.55
CA SER A 31 -17.59 -5.24 2.46
C SER A 31 -18.11 -5.33 3.90
N ILE A 32 -18.39 -6.54 4.40
CA ILE A 32 -18.87 -6.73 5.77
C ILE A 32 -17.74 -6.47 6.78
N GLY A 33 -16.62 -7.20 6.67
CA GLY A 33 -15.55 -7.17 7.68
C GLY A 33 -14.81 -5.83 7.78
N THR A 34 -14.47 -5.22 6.65
CA THR A 34 -13.75 -3.94 6.65
C THR A 34 -14.66 -2.77 7.03
N ARG A 35 -15.98 -2.82 6.77
CA ARG A 35 -16.91 -1.80 7.28
C ARG A 35 -17.14 -1.97 8.78
N TRP A 36 -17.36 -3.20 9.25
CA TRP A 36 -17.38 -3.49 10.67
C TRP A 36 -16.12 -2.95 11.38
N MET A 37 -14.94 -3.14 10.79
CA MET A 37 -13.67 -2.61 11.30
C MET A 37 -13.71 -1.09 11.47
N PHE A 38 -14.18 -0.35 10.47
CA PHE A 38 -14.27 1.12 10.52
C PHE A 38 -15.28 1.63 11.55
N ASP A 39 -16.41 0.93 11.70
CA ASP A 39 -17.46 1.35 12.60
C ASP A 39 -17.10 1.05 14.06
N ASN A 40 -16.42 -0.08 14.32
CA ASN A 40 -16.28 -0.66 15.66
C ASN A 40 -14.86 -0.57 16.26
N LEU A 41 -13.78 -0.58 15.47
CA LEU A 41 -12.44 -0.48 16.05
C LEU A 41 -12.18 0.94 16.58
N LYS A 42 -11.71 1.02 17.82
CA LYS A 42 -11.30 2.24 18.50
C LYS A 42 -9.95 2.03 19.20
N PRO A 43 -9.18 3.09 19.49
CA PRO A 43 -7.96 2.97 20.30
C PRO A 43 -8.21 2.18 21.60
N GLY A 44 -7.30 1.25 21.93
CA GLY A 44 -7.45 0.33 23.05
C GLY A 44 -8.17 -0.99 22.72
N ALA A 45 -8.78 -1.12 21.53
CA ALA A 45 -9.33 -2.39 21.07
C ALA A 45 -8.24 -3.44 20.85
N HIS A 46 -8.56 -4.69 21.15
CA HIS A 46 -7.69 -5.84 20.91
C HIS A 46 -8.20 -6.64 19.72
N VAL A 47 -7.31 -6.94 18.75
CA VAL A 47 -7.65 -7.70 17.54
C VAL A 47 -6.89 -9.02 17.57
N LYS A 48 -7.60 -10.14 17.39
CA LYS A 48 -6.95 -11.43 17.17
C LYS A 48 -6.41 -11.48 15.73
N ALA A 49 -5.12 -11.70 15.59
CA ALA A 49 -4.45 -11.83 14.31
C ALA A 49 -3.74 -13.19 14.23
N TYR A 50 -3.69 -13.76 13.02
CA TYR A 50 -2.97 -14.99 12.71
C TYR A 50 -2.00 -14.70 11.56
N GLY A 51 -0.81 -15.29 11.61
CA GLY A 51 0.24 -15.07 10.63
C GLY A 51 1.61 -14.84 11.29
N PRO A 52 2.59 -14.27 10.56
CA PRO A 52 2.48 -13.79 9.16
C PRO A 52 2.26 -14.93 8.17
N ALA A 53 1.65 -14.62 7.02
CA ALA A 53 1.42 -15.55 5.92
C ALA A 53 1.59 -14.86 4.57
N GLY A 54 1.97 -15.63 3.54
CA GLY A 54 2.16 -15.17 2.16
C GLY A 54 3.65 -15.10 1.75
N ASP A 55 3.91 -15.34 0.47
CA ASP A 55 5.27 -15.44 -0.10
C ASP A 55 5.67 -14.23 -0.97
N PHE A 56 4.78 -13.23 -1.08
CA PHE A 56 5.01 -12.04 -1.89
C PHE A 56 5.92 -11.04 -1.16
N SER A 57 7.23 -11.20 -1.33
CA SER A 57 8.25 -10.35 -0.72
C SER A 57 9.50 -10.25 -1.58
N LEU A 58 10.12 -9.07 -1.62
CA LEU A 58 11.43 -8.86 -2.24
C LEU A 58 12.57 -9.59 -1.51
N HIS A 59 12.36 -10.00 -0.25
CA HIS A 59 13.39 -10.71 0.52
C HIS A 59 13.66 -12.09 -0.09
N SER A 60 12.60 -12.76 -0.54
CA SER A 60 12.68 -14.06 -1.23
C SER A 60 13.09 -13.92 -2.70
N HIS A 61 13.09 -12.69 -3.25
CA HIS A 61 13.34 -12.40 -4.65
C HIS A 61 14.31 -11.21 -4.79
N PRO A 62 15.58 -11.36 -4.36
CA PRO A 62 16.58 -10.30 -4.49
C PRO A 62 16.87 -10.00 -5.97
N ALA A 63 16.90 -8.72 -6.32
CA ALA A 63 17.20 -8.25 -7.67
C ALA A 63 17.93 -6.90 -7.63
N ALA A 64 18.69 -6.61 -8.69
CA ALA A 64 19.34 -5.30 -8.83
C ALA A 64 18.35 -4.17 -9.14
N LYS A 65 17.19 -4.50 -9.72
CA LYS A 65 16.13 -3.57 -10.12
C LYS A 65 14.76 -4.16 -9.83
N TYR A 66 13.81 -3.32 -9.45
CA TYR A 66 12.43 -3.72 -9.20
C TYR A 66 11.44 -2.89 -10.01
N LEU A 67 10.34 -3.51 -10.44
CA LEU A 67 9.18 -2.82 -10.98
C LEU A 67 7.96 -3.18 -10.14
N PHE A 68 7.41 -2.19 -9.43
CA PHE A 68 6.20 -2.31 -8.64
C PHE A 68 5.02 -1.76 -9.44
N ILE A 69 3.99 -2.58 -9.62
CA ILE A 69 2.76 -2.20 -10.31
C ILE A 69 1.59 -2.49 -9.38
N SER A 70 0.79 -1.48 -9.07
CA SER A 70 -0.35 -1.62 -8.16
C SER A 70 -1.58 -0.86 -8.63
N ALA A 71 -2.75 -1.27 -8.14
CA ALA A 71 -3.99 -0.54 -8.30
C ALA A 71 -4.79 -0.51 -7.00
N GLY A 72 -5.35 0.66 -6.64
CA GLY A 72 -6.16 0.83 -5.44
C GLY A 72 -5.44 0.37 -4.16
N SER A 73 -6.11 -0.42 -3.30
CA SER A 73 -5.49 -0.96 -2.08
C SER A 73 -4.40 -2.00 -2.34
N GLY A 74 -4.25 -2.46 -3.59
CA GLY A 74 -3.18 -3.35 -4.01
C GLY A 74 -1.79 -2.73 -3.86
N VAL A 75 -1.67 -1.43 -3.59
CA VAL A 75 -0.39 -0.74 -3.31
C VAL A 75 0.26 -1.17 -1.99
N THR A 76 -0.49 -1.82 -1.10
CA THR A 76 -0.06 -2.13 0.28
C THR A 76 1.27 -2.91 0.40
N PRO A 77 1.49 -4.06 -0.27
CA PRO A 77 2.78 -4.74 -0.18
C PRO A 77 3.92 -3.95 -0.82
N MET A 78 3.65 -3.23 -1.92
CA MET A 78 4.64 -2.40 -2.62
C MET A 78 5.11 -1.28 -1.70
N MET A 79 4.20 -0.68 -0.93
CA MET A 79 4.55 0.36 0.03
C MET A 79 5.37 -0.19 1.20
N SER A 80 5.03 -1.37 1.72
CA SER A 80 5.82 -2.05 2.76
C SER A 80 7.26 -2.29 2.31
N MET A 81 7.40 -2.87 1.11
CA MET A 81 8.70 -3.15 0.49
C MET A 81 9.48 -1.89 0.15
N LEU A 82 8.84 -0.85 -0.40
CA LEU A 82 9.49 0.41 -0.74
C LEU A 82 9.98 1.15 0.49
N ARG A 83 9.21 1.17 1.59
CA ARG A 83 9.65 1.75 2.86
C ARG A 83 10.88 1.04 3.41
N TRP A 84 10.95 -0.29 3.28
CA TRP A 84 12.15 -1.04 3.66
C TRP A 84 13.35 -0.70 2.78
N LEU A 85 13.16 -0.61 1.45
CA LEU A 85 14.21 -0.19 0.54
C LEU A 85 14.70 1.23 0.85
N ASN A 86 13.81 2.17 1.13
CA ASN A 86 14.22 3.51 1.57
C ASN A 86 15.11 3.47 2.82
N ASP A 87 14.76 2.62 3.80
CA ASP A 87 15.47 2.56 5.07
C ASP A 87 16.81 1.81 4.96
N CYS A 88 16.91 0.79 4.10
CA CYS A 88 18.06 -0.13 4.06
C CYS A 88 18.90 -0.09 2.77
N ALA A 89 18.31 0.33 1.65
CA ALA A 89 18.92 0.34 0.32
C ALA A 89 18.37 1.49 -0.56
N PRO A 90 18.50 2.76 -0.16
CA PRO A 90 17.84 3.89 -0.83
C PRO A 90 18.31 4.13 -2.27
N TRP A 91 19.42 3.50 -2.68
CA TRP A 91 20.00 3.58 -4.01
C TRP A 91 19.48 2.51 -4.98
N THR A 92 18.61 1.60 -4.53
CA THR A 92 18.01 0.59 -5.40
C THR A 92 17.19 1.23 -6.52
N ASP A 93 17.37 0.72 -7.74
CA ASP A 93 16.59 1.13 -8.92
C ASP A 93 15.18 0.52 -8.84
N VAL A 94 14.17 1.38 -8.70
CA VAL A 94 12.78 0.98 -8.54
C VAL A 94 11.90 1.81 -9.46
N GLY A 95 11.24 1.15 -10.41
CA GLY A 95 10.07 1.69 -11.08
C GLY A 95 8.82 1.45 -10.24
N PHE A 96 7.98 2.46 -10.04
CA PHE A 96 6.73 2.34 -9.30
C PHE A 96 5.57 2.91 -10.11
N VAL A 97 4.65 2.05 -10.53
CA VAL A 97 3.42 2.43 -11.24
C VAL A 97 2.22 2.17 -10.35
N ASN A 98 1.45 3.21 -10.05
CA ASN A 98 0.22 3.08 -9.26
C ASN A 98 -0.99 3.65 -10.00
N CYS A 99 -2.01 2.82 -10.13
CA CYS A 99 -3.29 3.18 -10.74
C CYS A 99 -4.36 3.43 -9.67
N ALA A 100 -5.15 4.48 -9.85
CA ALA A 100 -6.32 4.77 -9.02
C ALA A 100 -7.50 5.22 -9.89
N ARG A 101 -8.71 5.24 -9.34
CA ARG A 101 -9.86 5.75 -10.11
C ARG A 101 -9.73 7.24 -10.37
N ARG A 102 -9.38 8.02 -9.34
CA ARG A 102 -9.23 9.49 -9.40
C ARG A 102 -7.97 9.91 -8.66
N ALA A 103 -7.49 11.12 -8.92
CA ALA A 103 -6.26 11.65 -8.34
C ALA A 103 -6.27 11.64 -6.79
N GLU A 104 -7.39 12.01 -6.19
CA GLU A 104 -7.57 12.02 -4.74
C GLU A 104 -7.64 10.61 -4.12
N GLU A 105 -7.79 9.57 -4.94
CA GLU A 105 -7.86 8.18 -4.52
C GLU A 105 -6.51 7.45 -4.61
N ILE A 106 -5.43 8.14 -5.01
CA ILE A 106 -4.09 7.59 -5.04
C ILE A 106 -3.60 7.42 -3.59
N ILE A 107 -3.74 6.20 -3.07
CA ILE A 107 -3.27 5.84 -1.74
C ILE A 107 -1.76 6.05 -1.66
N PHE A 108 -1.31 6.68 -0.57
CA PHE A 108 0.10 7.05 -0.30
C PHE A 108 0.73 8.08 -1.24
N ARG A 109 -0.01 8.77 -2.11
CA ARG A 109 0.58 9.71 -3.10
C ARG A 109 1.66 10.63 -2.51
N LYS A 110 1.33 11.39 -1.46
CA LYS A 110 2.26 12.33 -0.83
C LYS A 110 3.50 11.65 -0.26
N GLU A 111 3.34 10.45 0.30
CA GLU A 111 4.47 9.71 0.86
C GLU A 111 5.34 9.11 -0.26
N LEU A 112 4.73 8.62 -1.34
CA LEU A 112 5.46 8.16 -2.52
C LEU A 112 6.27 9.31 -3.13
N GLU A 113 5.66 10.48 -3.32
CA GLU A 113 6.35 11.69 -3.80
C GLU A 113 7.51 12.08 -2.87
N LEU A 114 7.32 12.02 -1.54
CA LEU A 114 8.38 12.25 -0.57
C LEU A 114 9.51 11.22 -0.68
N LEU A 115 9.19 9.93 -0.84
CA LEU A 115 10.19 8.89 -1.04
C LEU A 115 10.94 9.08 -2.37
N GLY A 116 10.27 9.56 -3.42
CA GLY A 116 10.89 9.97 -4.68
C GLY A 116 11.96 11.05 -4.50
N SER A 117 11.79 11.95 -3.53
CA SER A 117 12.82 12.95 -3.18
C SER A 117 14.01 12.37 -2.39
N ARG A 118 13.86 11.18 -1.78
CA ARG A 118 14.84 10.55 -0.87
C ARG A 118 15.58 9.37 -1.48
N MET A 119 14.99 8.73 -2.49
CA MET A 119 15.52 7.56 -3.18
C MET A 119 15.89 7.95 -4.62
N PRO A 120 17.17 8.20 -4.92
CA PRO A 120 17.59 8.67 -6.25
C PRO A 120 17.30 7.67 -7.39
N GLY A 121 17.16 6.37 -7.07
CA GLY A 121 16.80 5.31 -8.01
C GLY A 121 15.30 5.08 -8.20
N LEU A 122 14.44 5.84 -7.51
CA LEU A 122 12.99 5.66 -7.56
C LEU A 122 12.36 6.50 -8.70
N SER A 123 11.74 5.82 -9.66
CA SER A 123 10.92 6.43 -10.71
C SER A 123 9.44 6.21 -10.43
N LEU A 124 8.65 7.29 -10.33
CA LEU A 124 7.23 7.23 -10.02
C LEU A 124 6.38 7.49 -11.26
N GLY A 125 5.40 6.61 -11.48
CA GLY A 125 4.33 6.76 -12.46
C GLY A 125 2.97 6.62 -11.79
N PHE A 126 2.12 7.62 -11.97
CA PHE A 126 0.74 7.58 -11.52
C PHE A 126 -0.20 7.60 -12.71
N MET A 127 -1.25 6.80 -12.64
CA MET A 127 -2.31 6.74 -13.66
C MET A 127 -3.67 6.81 -12.98
N ILE A 128 -4.60 7.56 -13.59
CA ILE A 128 -5.99 7.59 -13.14
C ILE A 128 -6.97 7.26 -14.26
N GLU A 129 -8.12 6.70 -13.90
CA GLU A 129 -9.19 6.33 -14.82
C GLU A 129 -10.10 7.53 -15.15
N GLU A 130 -10.43 8.34 -14.14
CA GLU A 130 -11.42 9.41 -14.20
C GLU A 130 -10.85 10.72 -13.64
N ARG A 131 -11.19 11.84 -14.27
CA ARG A 131 -10.87 13.17 -13.72
C ARG A 131 -11.85 13.55 -12.62
N SER A 132 -11.36 14.27 -11.62
CA SER A 132 -12.17 14.84 -10.54
C SER A 132 -12.20 16.37 -10.62
N ILE A 133 -13.30 16.96 -10.17
CA ILE A 133 -13.40 18.43 -9.99
C ILE A 133 -12.60 18.86 -8.74
N ARG A 134 -12.39 17.94 -7.79
CA ARG A 134 -11.73 18.23 -6.51
C ARG A 134 -10.22 18.40 -6.64
N GLU A 135 -9.62 17.66 -7.55
CA GLU A 135 -8.18 17.64 -7.75
C GLU A 135 -7.86 17.50 -9.24
N GLY A 136 -7.14 18.49 -9.78
CA GLY A 136 -6.70 18.49 -11.17
C GLY A 136 -5.66 17.40 -11.42
N TRP A 137 -5.73 16.78 -12.59
CA TRP A 137 -4.77 15.76 -13.01
C TRP A 137 -4.20 16.07 -14.37
N PHE A 138 -2.87 16.14 -14.42
CA PHE A 138 -2.10 16.39 -15.64
C PHE A 138 -1.16 15.22 -15.97
N GLY A 139 -1.21 14.14 -15.20
CA GLY A 139 -0.44 12.92 -15.43
C GLY A 139 -1.13 11.96 -16.41
N HIS A 140 -0.68 10.71 -16.43
CA HIS A 140 -1.24 9.70 -17.31
C HIS A 140 -2.68 9.34 -16.94
N MET A 141 -3.47 9.09 -17.98
CA MET A 141 -4.84 8.60 -17.90
C MET A 141 -4.89 7.28 -18.69
N GLY A 142 -5.67 6.30 -18.22
CA GLY A 142 -5.82 5.01 -18.90
C GLY A 142 -6.52 3.97 -18.06
#